data_AF-A0A9P7F2M1-F1
#
_entry.id   AF-A0A9P7F2M1-F1
#
_cell.length_a   1.000
_cell.length_b   1.000
_cell.length_c   1.000
_cell.angle_alpha   90.00
_cell.angle_beta   90.00
_cell.angle_gamma   90.00
#
_symmetry.space_group_name_H-M   'P 1'
#
loop_
_entity.id
_entity.type
_entity.pdbx_description
1 polymer ?
#
loop_
_entity_poly.entity_id
_entity_poly.type
_entity_poly.pdbx_seq_one_letter_code
_entity_poly.pdbx_strand_id
1 'polypeptide(L)'
;QAVKALQLEVQRLCKENRALKEKNKVLLAEKPKRKRRVEAPDELVAHEQTISLYARKYGMTVEMFPDNELLTKKLPDLPTPFDSHDRYKTAATQETAFLDELYKHFPERVHRAIQSVYFKDLVHKCISDARSNEIKKLRGVAGDIFDLPAKYFANPSFDRAGIVEIQKMLGVSGKTQAYKIFPPLLFPGLQEDTTLKTVFGNWILFAKILRASLHGVTSLHQEPCGGSKTNARKWNFQQVTPGSIAWAAVIAIFLLSPDSEFPGSGVGKSSTISYKDLFFQYKKMLITKWDTRRIKNIMVSINNHIFGTAKLSTLNPAGGEDFSDEINRAMLALDMSSDSEAD
;
A
#
# COMPACT_ATOMS: atom_id res chain seq x y z
N GLN A 1 30.97 55.26 20.69
CA GLN A 1 29.85 54.41 21.17
C GLN A 1 29.69 53.11 20.36
N ALA A 2 29.87 53.12 19.03
CA ALA A 2 29.78 51.92 18.18
C ALA A 2 30.72 50.75 18.56
N VAL A 3 31.96 51.03 18.99
CA VAL A 3 32.94 49.98 19.35
C VAL A 3 32.50 49.17 20.59
N LYS A 4 31.87 49.81 21.58
CA LYS A 4 31.36 49.11 22.77
C LYS A 4 30.16 48.22 22.44
N ALA A 5 29.29 48.66 21.53
CA ALA A 5 28.16 47.86 21.06
C ALA A 5 28.63 46.62 20.28
N LEU A 6 29.66 46.77 19.43
CA LEU A 6 30.27 45.65 18.73
C LEU A 6 30.96 44.67 19.68
N GLN A 7 31.66 45.15 20.72
CA GLN A 7 32.28 44.27 21.72
C GLN A 7 31.23 43.46 22.50
N LEU A 8 30.10 44.08 22.87
CA LEU A 8 29.00 43.38 23.55
C LEU A 8 28.37 42.32 22.64
N GLU A 9 28.20 42.63 21.35
CA GLU A 9 27.64 41.69 20.38
C GLU A 9 28.57 40.52 20.10
N VAL A 10 29.88 40.75 19.98
CA VAL A 10 30.88 39.68 19.84
C VAL A 10 30.87 38.78 21.09
N GLN A 11 30.78 39.36 22.29
CA GLN A 11 30.68 38.56 23.51
C GLN A 11 29.39 37.72 23.57
N ARG A 12 28.26 38.27 23.12
CA ARG A 12 26.99 37.56 23.01
C ARG A 12 27.10 36.37 22.05
N LEU A 13 27.61 36.62 20.84
CA LEU A 13 27.79 35.59 19.82
C LEU A 13 28.79 34.51 20.25
N CYS A 14 29.86 34.86 20.97
CA CYS A 14 30.79 33.87 21.52
C CYS A 14 30.12 32.96 22.56
N LYS A 15 29.28 33.53 23.45
CA LYS A 15 28.52 32.73 24.44
C LYS A 15 27.52 31.81 23.75
N GLU A 16 26.78 32.29 22.76
CA GLU A 16 25.83 31.49 21.99
C GLU A 16 26.52 30.37 21.21
N ASN A 17 27.64 30.65 20.55
CA ASN A 17 28.42 29.63 19.86
C ASN A 17 28.91 28.54 20.81
N ARG A 18 29.34 28.91 22.02
CA ARG A 18 29.76 27.95 23.03
C ARG A 18 28.60 27.07 23.49
N ALA A 19 27.44 27.66 23.74
CA ALA A 19 26.23 26.93 24.12
C ALA A 19 25.75 25.98 23.02
N LEU A 20 25.80 26.43 21.75
CA LEU A 20 25.44 25.61 20.60
C LEU A 20 26.42 24.45 20.37
N LYS A 21 27.72 24.67 20.57
CA LYS A 21 28.73 23.59 20.51
C LYS A 21 28.48 22.54 21.59
N GLU A 22 28.10 22.95 22.80
CA GLU A 22 27.82 22.01 23.89
C GLU A 22 26.52 21.23 23.65
N LYS A 23 25.45 21.90 23.19
CA LYS A 23 24.22 21.22 22.74
C LYS A 23 24.51 20.24 21.60
N ASN A 24 25.34 20.61 20.63
CA ASN A 24 25.73 19.70 19.55
C ASN A 24 26.52 18.49 20.07
N LYS A 25 27.39 18.66 21.07
CA LYS A 25 28.09 17.51 21.69
C LYS A 25 27.11 16.57 22.38
N VAL A 26 26.16 17.10 23.16
CA VAL A 26 25.12 16.30 23.81
C VAL A 26 24.28 15.58 22.77
N LEU A 27 23.80 16.28 21.73
CA LEU A 27 23.03 15.67 20.65
C LEU A 27 23.82 14.62 19.85
N LEU A 28 25.14 14.80 19.66
CA LEU A 28 26.01 13.81 19.03
C LEU A 28 26.24 12.59 19.94
N ALA A 29 26.30 12.78 21.26
CA ALA A 29 26.43 11.71 22.24
C ALA A 29 25.12 10.92 22.42
N GLU A 30 23.97 11.60 22.31
CA GLU A 30 22.63 11.03 22.36
C GLU A 30 22.21 10.39 21.02
N LYS A 31 22.96 10.62 19.93
CA LYS A 31 22.72 9.88 18.69
C LYS A 31 22.87 8.39 18.98
N PRO A 32 21.84 7.58 18.72
CA PRO A 32 21.95 6.14 18.91
C PRO A 32 23.15 5.64 18.12
N LYS A 33 24.09 4.97 18.81
CA LYS A 33 25.24 4.33 18.17
C LYS A 33 24.70 3.49 17.01
N ARG A 34 25.15 3.80 15.79
CA ARG A 34 24.76 3.07 14.58
C ARG A 34 24.98 1.59 14.88
N LYS A 35 23.91 0.80 14.97
CA LYS A 35 24.02 -0.65 15.21
C LYS A 35 25.02 -1.18 14.20
N ARG A 36 26.05 -1.87 14.69
CA ARG A 36 27.02 -2.58 13.85
C ARG A 36 26.18 -3.45 12.92
N ARG A 37 26.33 -3.26 11.61
CA ARG A 37 25.62 -4.08 10.61
C ARG A 37 25.96 -5.52 10.97
N VAL A 38 24.96 -6.33 11.29
CA VAL A 38 25.17 -7.78 11.43
C VAL A 38 25.81 -8.21 10.11
N GLU A 39 27.02 -8.77 10.18
CA GLU A 39 27.67 -9.29 8.98
C GLU A 39 26.74 -10.33 8.36
N ALA A 40 26.41 -10.09 7.09
CA ALA A 40 25.52 -10.95 6.36
C ALA A 40 26.24 -12.29 6.14
N PRO A 41 25.61 -13.43 6.46
CA PRO A 41 26.14 -14.73 6.04
C PRO A 41 26.36 -14.74 4.53
N ASP A 42 27.46 -15.30 4.05
CA ASP A 42 27.86 -15.25 2.63
C ASP A 42 26.76 -15.76 1.68
N GLU A 43 26.03 -16.79 2.09
CA GLU A 43 24.86 -17.32 1.34
C GLU A 43 23.73 -16.28 1.16
N LEU A 44 23.55 -15.37 2.13
CA LEU A 44 22.50 -14.34 2.07
C LEU A 44 22.90 -13.15 1.22
N VAL A 45 24.19 -12.82 1.18
CA VAL A 45 24.73 -11.78 0.29
C VAL A 45 24.46 -12.15 -1.17
N ALA A 46 24.66 -13.42 -1.53
CA ALA A 46 24.37 -13.93 -2.88
C ALA A 46 22.88 -13.78 -3.27
N HIS A 47 21.97 -13.71 -2.30
CA HIS A 47 20.53 -13.60 -2.52
C HIS A 47 19.92 -12.22 -2.20
N GLU A 48 20.73 -11.25 -1.73
CA GLU A 48 20.26 -9.95 -1.24
C GLU A 48 19.41 -9.21 -2.29
N GLN A 49 19.82 -9.24 -3.56
CA GLN A 49 19.06 -8.60 -4.65
C GLN A 49 17.71 -9.27 -4.90
N THR A 50 17.65 -10.61 -4.84
CA THR A 50 16.39 -11.36 -4.98
C THR A 50 15.48 -11.06 -3.80
N ILE A 51 15.99 -11.14 -2.58
CA ILE A 51 15.22 -10.84 -1.36
C ILE A 51 14.68 -9.41 -1.43
N SER A 52 15.53 -8.45 -1.81
CA SER A 52 15.12 -7.04 -1.95
C SER A 52 14.00 -6.86 -2.97
N LEU A 53 14.10 -7.49 -4.15
CA LEU A 53 13.07 -7.39 -5.19
C LEU A 53 11.73 -7.93 -4.69
N TYR A 54 11.74 -9.12 -4.09
CA TYR A 54 10.54 -9.79 -3.60
C TYR A 54 9.96 -9.13 -2.36
N ALA A 55 10.79 -8.59 -1.46
CA ALA A 55 10.33 -7.83 -0.30
C ALA A 55 9.57 -6.56 -0.72
N ARG A 56 10.06 -5.83 -1.71
CA ARG A 56 9.35 -4.64 -2.24
C ARG A 56 7.99 -5.02 -2.84
N LYS A 57 7.95 -6.12 -3.61
CA LYS A 57 6.70 -6.68 -4.14
C LYS A 57 5.76 -7.09 -2.99
N TYR A 58 6.28 -7.81 -1.99
CA TYR A 58 5.53 -8.34 -0.84
C TYR A 58 4.83 -7.22 -0.06
N GLY A 59 5.57 -6.14 0.23
CA GLY A 59 5.07 -4.97 0.96
C GLY A 59 3.89 -4.26 0.29
N MET A 60 3.77 -4.36 -1.03
CA MET A 60 2.68 -3.76 -1.79
C MET A 60 1.57 -4.76 -2.09
N THR A 61 1.90 -6.02 -2.41
CA THR A 61 0.94 -6.98 -2.96
C THR A 61 0.42 -7.98 -1.95
N VAL A 62 1.05 -8.12 -0.78
CA VAL A 62 0.66 -9.16 0.19
C VAL A 62 0.48 -8.56 1.58
N GLU A 63 1.52 -7.96 2.15
CA GLU A 63 1.53 -7.55 3.54
C GLU A 63 2.32 -6.27 3.76
N MET A 64 1.60 -5.19 4.06
CA MET A 64 2.17 -3.85 4.24
C MET A 64 2.84 -3.69 5.60
N PHE A 65 2.42 -4.45 6.60
CA PHE A 65 2.92 -4.39 7.98
C PHE A 65 3.24 -5.79 8.47
N PRO A 66 4.29 -6.43 7.93
CA PRO A 66 4.64 -7.78 8.33
C PRO A 66 5.01 -7.83 9.81
N ASP A 67 4.63 -8.93 10.45
CA ASP A 67 4.94 -9.16 11.85
C ASP A 67 6.42 -9.56 12.02
N ASN A 68 7.11 -8.86 12.92
CA ASN A 68 8.53 -9.06 13.19
C ASN A 68 8.87 -10.49 13.65
N GLU A 69 7.98 -11.09 14.44
CA GLU A 69 8.20 -12.42 15.00
C GLU A 69 7.93 -13.49 13.95
N LEU A 70 6.88 -13.30 13.15
CA LEU A 70 6.51 -14.26 12.10
C LEU A 70 7.51 -14.32 10.95
N LEU A 71 8.17 -13.21 10.59
CA LEU A 71 9.16 -13.20 9.50
C LEU A 71 10.36 -14.13 9.73
N THR A 72 10.60 -14.60 10.96
CA THR A 72 11.66 -15.56 11.29
C THR A 72 11.16 -16.97 11.58
N LYS A 73 9.85 -17.21 11.57
CA LYS A 73 9.29 -18.54 11.85
C LYS A 73 9.37 -19.45 10.63
N LYS A 74 9.54 -20.74 10.89
CA LYS A 74 9.49 -21.80 9.87
C LYS A 74 8.05 -21.99 9.39
N LEU A 75 7.88 -22.30 8.10
CA LEU A 75 6.60 -22.77 7.56
C LEU A 75 6.14 -24.06 8.29
N PRO A 76 4.93 -24.12 8.83
CA PRO A 76 4.35 -25.35 9.38
C PRO A 76 4.14 -26.41 8.29
N ASP A 77 4.13 -27.69 8.67
CA ASP A 77 3.95 -28.80 7.71
C ASP A 77 2.57 -28.76 7.02
N LEU A 78 1.54 -28.31 7.75
CA LEU A 78 0.18 -28.12 7.25
C LEU A 78 -0.25 -26.66 7.47
N PRO A 79 0.17 -25.74 6.58
CA PRO A 79 -0.20 -24.35 6.71
C PRO A 79 -1.67 -24.13 6.36
N THR A 80 -2.32 -23.14 6.97
CA THR A 80 -3.68 -22.74 6.58
C THR A 80 -3.62 -22.03 5.23
N PRO A 81 -4.31 -22.53 4.18
CA PRO A 81 -4.27 -21.92 2.87
C PRO A 81 -4.83 -20.50 2.86
N PHE A 82 -4.34 -19.69 1.91
CA PHE A 82 -4.76 -18.31 1.68
C PHE A 82 -6.28 -18.10 1.62
N ASP A 83 -6.97 -18.99 0.92
CA ASP A 83 -8.41 -18.99 0.59
C ASP A 83 -9.26 -19.74 1.62
N SER A 84 -8.64 -20.25 2.68
CA SER A 84 -9.37 -20.95 3.73
C SER A 84 -10.33 -20.01 4.46
N HIS A 85 -11.59 -20.45 4.59
CA HIS A 85 -12.58 -19.78 5.44
C HIS A 85 -12.12 -19.70 6.91
N ASP A 86 -11.18 -20.56 7.33
CA ASP A 86 -10.71 -20.67 8.70
C ASP A 86 -9.54 -19.74 9.01
N ARG A 87 -8.96 -19.10 7.98
CA ARG A 87 -7.80 -18.22 8.05
C ARG A 87 -7.90 -17.17 9.16
N TYR A 88 -9.08 -16.62 9.41
CA TYR A 88 -9.29 -15.57 10.41
C TYR A 88 -10.08 -16.02 11.65
N LYS A 89 -10.27 -17.33 11.86
CA LYS A 89 -11.00 -17.87 13.01
C LYS A 89 -10.21 -17.78 14.31
N THR A 90 -8.91 -18.06 14.29
CA THR A 90 -8.06 -18.04 15.48
C THR A 90 -6.75 -17.29 15.20
N ALA A 91 -5.99 -16.97 16.24
CA ALA A 91 -4.66 -16.40 16.06
C ALA A 91 -3.72 -17.40 15.36
N ALA A 92 -3.80 -18.69 15.73
CA ALA A 92 -2.98 -19.73 15.13
C ALA A 92 -3.21 -19.87 13.62
N THR A 93 -4.47 -19.89 13.16
CA THR A 93 -4.77 -19.99 11.71
C THR A 93 -4.35 -18.74 10.93
N GLN A 94 -4.34 -17.57 11.58
CA GLN A 94 -3.80 -16.34 10.98
C GLN A 94 -2.29 -16.39 10.83
N GLU A 95 -1.58 -16.86 11.86
CA GLU A 95 -0.12 -17.02 11.82
C GLU A 95 0.31 -18.01 10.74
N THR A 96 -0.32 -19.19 10.68
CA THR A 96 0.03 -20.20 9.67
C THR A 96 -0.28 -19.73 8.26
N ALA A 97 -1.39 -19.00 8.04
CA ALA A 97 -1.72 -18.42 6.74
C ALA A 97 -0.77 -17.28 6.34
N PHE A 98 -0.30 -16.48 7.31
CA PHE A 98 0.74 -15.48 7.06
C PHE A 98 2.04 -16.15 6.58
N LEU A 99 2.45 -17.25 7.24
CA LEU A 99 3.65 -17.98 6.87
C LEU A 99 3.50 -18.65 5.49
N ASP A 100 2.34 -19.20 5.18
CA ASP A 100 2.02 -19.72 3.85
C ASP A 100 2.22 -18.67 2.74
N GLU A 101 1.62 -17.49 2.93
CA GLU A 101 1.76 -16.36 1.99
C GLU A 101 3.22 -15.90 1.87
N LEU A 102 3.94 -15.82 2.99
CA LEU A 102 5.34 -15.41 3.00
C LEU A 102 6.20 -16.39 2.19
N TYR A 103 6.13 -17.69 2.49
CA TYR A 103 6.95 -18.70 1.83
C TYR A 103 6.54 -18.89 0.36
N LYS A 104 5.26 -18.79 0.00
CA LYS A 104 4.82 -18.83 -1.41
C LYS A 104 5.28 -17.60 -2.21
N HIS A 105 5.39 -16.45 -1.55
CA HIS A 105 5.79 -15.22 -2.23
C HIS A 105 7.29 -15.21 -2.56
N PHE A 106 8.14 -15.66 -1.64
CA PHE A 106 9.58 -15.71 -1.85
C PHE A 106 10.01 -16.99 -2.59
N PRO A 107 10.97 -16.93 -3.53
CA PRO A 107 11.44 -18.12 -4.24
C PRO A 107 12.03 -19.17 -3.29
N GLU A 108 11.84 -20.46 -3.59
CA GLU A 108 12.31 -21.57 -2.75
C GLU A 108 13.80 -21.50 -2.40
N ARG A 109 14.64 -21.05 -3.36
CA ARG A 109 16.08 -20.87 -3.15
C ARG A 109 16.44 -19.93 -1.99
N VAL A 110 15.53 -19.04 -1.56
CA VAL A 110 15.75 -18.15 -0.42
C VAL A 110 15.05 -18.62 0.86
N HIS A 111 14.34 -19.75 0.87
CA HIS A 111 13.59 -20.21 2.05
C HIS A 111 14.49 -20.54 3.24
N ARG A 112 15.72 -21.01 3.00
CA ARG A 112 16.73 -21.21 4.05
C ARG A 112 17.09 -19.88 4.75
N ALA A 113 17.01 -18.77 4.03
CA ALA A 113 17.31 -17.44 4.54
C ALA A 113 16.21 -16.87 5.45
N ILE A 114 14.95 -17.28 5.24
CA ILE A 114 13.78 -16.63 5.87
C ILE A 114 13.90 -16.61 7.39
N GLN A 115 14.40 -17.70 7.98
CA GLN A 115 14.54 -17.85 9.43
C GLN A 115 15.65 -16.98 10.04
N SER A 116 16.44 -16.26 9.24
CA SER A 116 17.53 -15.42 9.72
C SER A 116 17.06 -14.02 10.13
N VAL A 117 17.71 -13.46 11.16
CA VAL A 117 17.50 -12.06 11.57
C VAL A 117 17.87 -11.10 10.43
N TYR A 118 18.89 -11.43 9.63
CA TYR A 118 19.31 -10.63 8.49
C TYR A 118 18.21 -10.54 7.42
N PHE A 119 17.54 -11.65 7.08
CA PHE A 119 16.41 -11.64 6.15
C PHE A 119 15.30 -10.72 6.65
N LYS A 120 14.88 -10.89 7.91
CA LYS A 120 13.87 -10.03 8.54
C LYS A 120 14.22 -8.54 8.41
N ASP A 121 15.43 -8.15 8.83
CA ASP A 121 15.86 -6.75 8.81
C ASP A 121 15.92 -6.18 7.38
N LEU A 122 16.40 -6.98 6.42
CA LEU A 122 16.44 -6.61 5.01
C LEU A 122 15.04 -6.46 4.41
N VAL A 123 14.12 -7.36 4.72
CA VAL A 123 12.72 -7.32 4.24
C VAL A 123 12.02 -6.08 4.78
N HIS A 124 12.09 -5.81 6.09
CA HIS A 124 11.50 -4.62 6.68
C HIS A 124 12.05 -3.34 6.07
N LYS A 125 13.38 -3.25 5.91
CA LYS A 125 14.01 -2.12 5.27
C LYS A 125 13.50 -1.93 3.84
N CYS A 126 13.47 -2.99 3.03
CA CYS A 126 13.05 -2.92 1.64
C CYS A 126 11.58 -2.51 1.50
N ILE A 127 10.69 -3.03 2.35
CA ILE A 127 9.27 -2.66 2.38
C ILE A 127 9.11 -1.19 2.75
N SER A 128 9.80 -0.75 3.82
CA SER A 128 9.76 0.64 4.28
C SER A 128 10.27 1.60 3.21
N ASP A 129 11.44 1.31 2.62
CA ASP A 129 12.05 2.14 1.58
C ASP A 129 11.17 2.21 0.32
N ALA A 130 10.61 1.07 -0.13
CA ALA A 130 9.71 1.05 -1.28
C ALA A 130 8.45 1.87 -1.02
N ARG A 131 7.80 1.67 0.13
CA ARG A 131 6.58 2.41 0.49
C ARG A 131 6.84 3.91 0.53
N SER A 132 7.90 4.36 1.19
CA SER A 132 8.26 5.78 1.25
C SER A 132 8.51 6.37 -0.14
N ASN A 133 9.19 5.62 -1.01
CA ASN A 133 9.43 6.04 -2.39
C ASN A 133 8.13 6.15 -3.22
N GLU A 134 7.22 5.18 -3.10
CA GLU A 134 5.95 5.23 -3.83
C GLU A 134 5.04 6.35 -3.30
N ILE A 135 4.96 6.55 -1.99
CA ILE A 135 4.23 7.68 -1.39
C ILE A 135 4.76 9.01 -1.90
N LYS A 136 6.09 9.18 -1.99
CA LYS A 136 6.70 10.40 -2.53
C LYS A 136 6.25 10.67 -3.96
N LYS A 137 6.23 9.64 -4.82
CA LYS A 137 5.76 9.78 -6.21
C LYS A 137 4.26 10.09 -6.27
N LEU A 138 3.46 9.36 -5.51
CA LEU A 138 2.00 9.52 -5.48
C LEU A 138 1.58 10.91 -5.00
N ARG A 139 2.29 11.50 -4.02
CA ARG A 139 2.06 12.91 -3.63
C ARG A 139 2.17 13.88 -4.81
N GLY A 140 3.09 13.63 -5.73
CA GLY A 140 3.30 14.45 -6.92
C GLY A 140 2.12 14.44 -7.90
N VAL A 141 1.26 13.42 -7.85
CA VAL A 141 0.08 13.26 -8.72
C VAL A 141 -1.22 13.08 -7.93
N ALA A 142 -1.21 13.32 -6.63
CA ALA A 142 -2.38 13.11 -5.78
C ALA A 142 -3.55 14.02 -6.18
N GLY A 143 -3.27 15.21 -6.70
CA GLY A 143 -4.29 16.08 -7.27
C GLY A 143 -5.09 15.41 -8.39
N ASP A 144 -4.41 14.71 -9.30
CA ASP A 144 -5.04 13.97 -10.41
C ASP A 144 -5.75 12.69 -9.94
N ILE A 145 -5.28 12.09 -8.84
CA ILE A 145 -5.88 10.88 -8.28
C ILE A 145 -7.24 11.21 -7.63
N PHE A 146 -7.28 12.28 -6.84
CA PHE A 146 -8.46 12.68 -6.07
C PHE A 146 -9.33 13.74 -6.73
N ASP A 147 -8.91 14.24 -7.90
CA ASP A 147 -9.54 15.37 -8.60
C ASP A 147 -9.60 16.62 -7.70
N LEU A 148 -8.47 16.90 -7.02
CA LEU A 148 -8.30 18.00 -6.07
C LEU A 148 -7.10 18.89 -6.46
N PRO A 149 -7.04 20.16 -6.00
CA PRO A 149 -5.89 21.01 -6.22
C PRO A 149 -4.56 20.39 -5.76
N ALA A 150 -3.60 20.25 -6.68
CA ALA A 150 -2.28 19.63 -6.40
C ALA A 150 -1.51 20.31 -5.25
N LYS A 151 -1.77 21.60 -5.01
CA LYS A 151 -1.19 22.37 -3.88
C LYS A 151 -1.46 21.74 -2.51
N TYR A 152 -2.54 20.98 -2.34
CA TYR A 152 -2.88 20.30 -1.10
C TYR A 152 -1.89 19.18 -0.73
N PHE A 153 -1.17 18.65 -1.73
CA PHE A 153 -0.28 17.48 -1.59
C PHE A 153 1.19 17.81 -1.84
N ALA A 154 1.48 18.92 -2.53
CA ALA A 154 2.84 19.33 -2.88
C ALA A 154 3.73 19.55 -1.64
N ASN A 155 3.17 20.08 -0.55
CA ASN A 155 3.88 20.29 0.72
C ASN A 155 3.37 19.29 1.78
N PRO A 156 4.23 18.41 2.34
CA PRO A 156 3.85 17.51 3.43
C PRO A 156 3.26 18.21 4.66
N SER A 157 3.64 19.46 4.91
CA SER A 157 3.16 20.30 6.02
C SER A 157 1.92 21.14 5.66
N PHE A 158 1.35 20.97 4.47
CA PHE A 158 0.09 21.62 4.12
C PHE A 158 -1.02 21.14 5.07
N ASP A 159 -1.81 22.07 5.62
CA ASP A 159 -2.93 21.73 6.50
C ASP A 159 -4.09 21.15 5.68
N ARG A 160 -4.05 19.82 5.51
CA ARG A 160 -5.14 19.06 4.89
C ARG A 160 -6.33 18.86 5.84
N ALA A 161 -6.14 19.00 7.16
CA ALA A 161 -7.20 18.78 8.13
C ALA A 161 -8.35 19.79 7.97
N GLY A 162 -8.04 21.02 7.53
CA GLY A 162 -9.01 22.10 7.33
C GLY A 162 -9.73 22.11 5.98
N ILE A 163 -9.41 21.19 5.05
CA ILE A 163 -9.97 21.20 3.69
C ILE A 163 -11.30 20.44 3.64
N VAL A 164 -12.38 21.14 3.32
CA VAL A 164 -13.76 20.61 3.36
C VAL A 164 -13.94 19.39 2.45
N GLU A 165 -13.35 19.41 1.26
CA GLU A 165 -13.43 18.32 0.29
C GLU A 165 -12.72 17.07 0.81
N ILE A 166 -11.55 17.24 1.44
CA ILE A 166 -10.80 16.15 2.08
C ILE A 166 -11.56 15.60 3.29
N GLN A 167 -12.11 16.48 4.12
CA GLN A 167 -12.94 16.11 5.26
C GLN A 167 -14.14 15.26 4.83
N LYS A 168 -14.83 15.65 3.74
CA LYS A 168 -15.93 14.89 3.14
C LYS A 168 -15.48 13.51 2.68
N MET A 169 -14.34 13.41 2.01
CA MET A 169 -13.78 12.11 1.56
C MET A 169 -13.45 11.20 2.75
N LEU A 170 -12.90 11.76 3.83
CA LEU A 170 -12.53 11.02 5.04
C LEU A 170 -13.69 10.81 6.02
N GLY A 171 -14.86 11.44 5.78
CA GLY A 171 -16.04 11.30 6.63
C GLY A 171 -15.87 11.95 8.00
N VAL A 172 -15.06 13.00 8.09
CA VAL A 172 -14.83 13.77 9.32
C VAL A 172 -15.46 15.15 9.22
N SER A 173 -15.87 15.73 10.34
CA SER A 173 -16.39 17.09 10.40
C SER A 173 -15.78 17.86 11.57
N GLY A 174 -15.48 19.14 11.37
CA GLY A 174 -15.06 20.05 12.44
C GLY A 174 -13.70 19.75 13.08
N LYS A 175 -13.58 20.13 14.37
CA LYS A 175 -12.31 20.12 15.14
C LYS A 175 -12.00 18.78 15.81
N THR A 176 -13.00 17.92 16.03
CA THR A 176 -12.84 16.60 16.64
C THR A 176 -12.95 15.54 15.55
N GLN A 177 -11.81 15.20 14.94
CA GLN A 177 -11.75 14.27 13.83
C GLN A 177 -11.70 12.83 14.36
N ALA A 178 -12.86 12.16 14.38
CA ALA A 178 -12.93 10.72 14.59
C ALA A 178 -12.95 10.02 13.22
N TYR A 179 -11.84 9.38 12.86
CA TYR A 179 -11.73 8.66 11.59
C TYR A 179 -12.36 7.27 11.68
N LYS A 180 -13.24 6.96 10.72
CA LYS A 180 -13.87 5.65 10.60
C LYS A 180 -12.96 4.65 9.89
N ILE A 181 -13.17 3.36 10.17
CA ILE A 181 -12.53 2.27 9.42
C ILE A 181 -12.97 2.32 7.95
N PHE A 182 -14.21 2.69 7.64
CA PHE A 182 -14.73 2.77 6.28
C PHE A 182 -15.14 4.21 5.95
N PRO A 183 -14.20 5.08 5.56
CA PRO A 183 -14.53 6.45 5.18
C PRO A 183 -15.27 6.50 3.83
N PRO A 184 -16.02 7.58 3.55
CA PRO A 184 -16.78 7.76 2.31
C PRO A 184 -15.98 7.54 1.03
N LEU A 185 -14.67 7.83 1.02
CA LEU A 185 -13.82 7.61 -0.16
C LEU A 185 -13.76 6.16 -0.65
N LEU A 186 -14.14 5.18 0.16
CA LEU A 186 -14.20 3.77 -0.25
C LEU A 186 -15.47 3.42 -1.04
N PHE A 187 -16.46 4.31 -1.05
CA PHE A 187 -17.80 4.04 -1.59
C PHE A 187 -18.06 4.85 -2.87
N PRO A 188 -18.90 4.32 -3.79
CA PRO A 188 -19.30 5.06 -4.99
C PRO A 188 -19.83 6.44 -4.67
N GLY A 189 -19.41 7.46 -5.43
CA GLY A 189 -19.88 8.83 -5.26
C GLY A 189 -19.48 9.50 -3.94
N LEU A 190 -18.54 8.93 -3.18
CA LEU A 190 -18.14 9.39 -1.85
C LEU A 190 -19.31 9.40 -0.85
N GLN A 191 -20.21 8.42 -0.95
CA GLN A 191 -21.36 8.27 -0.08
C GLN A 191 -21.27 6.95 0.69
N GLU A 192 -21.13 7.04 2.01
CA GLU A 192 -21.09 5.87 2.89
C GLU A 192 -22.41 5.09 2.81
N ASP A 193 -22.30 3.79 2.56
CA ASP A 193 -23.40 2.85 2.63
C ASP A 193 -23.38 2.19 4.02
N THR A 194 -24.41 2.45 4.81
CA THR A 194 -24.54 1.95 6.19
C THR A 194 -24.58 0.43 6.28
N THR A 195 -24.96 -0.26 5.19
CA THR A 195 -24.95 -1.72 5.11
C THR A 195 -23.59 -2.29 4.71
N LEU A 196 -22.64 -1.42 4.33
CA LEU A 196 -21.30 -1.74 3.82
C LEU A 196 -21.30 -2.60 2.54
N LYS A 197 -22.46 -2.87 1.93
CA LYS A 197 -22.58 -3.69 0.72
C LYS A 197 -21.84 -3.09 -0.45
N THR A 198 -21.68 -1.77 -0.47
CA THR A 198 -21.01 -1.04 -1.56
C THR A 198 -19.56 -0.65 -1.29
N VAL A 199 -18.97 -1.10 -0.18
CA VAL A 199 -17.56 -0.82 0.16
C VAL A 199 -16.61 -1.27 -0.96
N PHE A 200 -15.51 -0.53 -1.11
CA PHE A 200 -14.57 -0.60 -2.23
C PHE A 200 -15.17 -0.30 -3.62
N GLY A 201 -16.41 0.19 -3.69
CA GLY A 201 -17.07 0.54 -4.93
C GLY A 201 -16.44 1.76 -5.62
N ASN A 202 -15.68 2.59 -4.92
CA ASN A 202 -14.84 3.63 -5.53
C ASN A 202 -13.52 3.07 -6.09
N TRP A 203 -13.60 1.95 -6.81
CA TRP A 203 -12.43 1.16 -7.22
C TRP A 203 -11.50 1.91 -8.17
N ILE A 204 -12.01 2.90 -8.92
CA ILE A 204 -11.23 3.70 -9.87
C ILE A 204 -10.09 4.45 -9.16
N LEU A 205 -10.32 4.92 -7.95
CA LEU A 205 -9.33 5.60 -7.12
C LEU A 205 -8.17 4.66 -6.81
N PHE A 206 -8.47 3.43 -6.39
CA PHE A 206 -7.45 2.42 -6.10
C PHE A 206 -6.69 2.00 -7.36
N ALA A 207 -7.40 1.90 -8.48
CA ALA A 207 -6.80 1.61 -9.78
C ALA A 207 -5.82 2.70 -10.21
N LYS A 208 -6.16 4.00 -10.06
CA LYS A 208 -5.23 5.11 -10.31
C LYS A 208 -3.97 5.00 -9.43
N ILE A 209 -4.12 4.77 -8.13
CA ILE A 209 -2.99 4.61 -7.19
C ILE A 209 -2.08 3.44 -7.60
N LEU A 210 -2.66 2.28 -7.89
CA LEU A 210 -1.91 1.10 -8.29
C LEU A 210 -1.26 1.28 -9.66
N ARG A 211 -1.97 1.85 -10.64
CA ARG A 211 -1.43 2.16 -11.98
C ARG A 211 -0.21 3.08 -11.88
N ALA A 212 -0.30 4.17 -11.12
CA ALA A 212 0.82 5.07 -10.87
C ALA A 212 2.01 4.37 -10.17
N SER A 213 1.74 3.51 -9.19
CA SER A 213 2.78 2.79 -8.43
C SER A 213 3.44 1.66 -9.23
N LEU A 214 2.67 1.00 -10.10
CA LEU A 214 3.12 -0.14 -10.88
C LEU A 214 3.75 0.26 -12.21
N HIS A 215 3.15 1.22 -12.93
CA HIS A 215 3.55 1.64 -14.28
C HIS A 215 4.25 3.01 -14.29
N GLY A 216 4.31 3.71 -13.15
CA GLY A 216 4.87 5.05 -13.04
C GLY A 216 3.79 6.13 -13.14
N VAL A 217 4.05 7.29 -12.54
CA VAL A 217 3.05 8.36 -12.40
C VAL A 217 2.54 8.93 -13.73
N THR A 218 3.36 8.93 -14.78
CA THR A 218 2.97 9.40 -16.12
C THR A 218 1.90 8.52 -16.77
N SER A 219 1.79 7.26 -16.33
CA SER A 219 0.79 6.30 -16.85
C SER A 219 -0.66 6.70 -16.56
N LEU A 220 -0.88 7.65 -15.65
CA LEU A 220 -2.21 8.22 -15.39
C LEU A 220 -2.74 9.03 -16.58
N HIS A 221 -1.83 9.58 -17.40
CA HIS A 221 -2.16 10.53 -18.46
C HIS A 221 -1.77 10.02 -19.85
N GLN A 222 -0.93 8.99 -19.92
CA GLN A 222 -0.34 8.50 -21.17
C GLN A 222 -0.25 6.97 -21.18
N GLU A 223 -0.39 6.38 -22.36
CA GLU A 223 -0.08 4.97 -22.56
C GLU A 223 1.43 4.72 -22.51
N PRO A 224 1.89 3.51 -22.12
CA PRO A 224 3.31 3.22 -21.96
C PRO A 224 4.09 3.43 -23.26
N CYS A 225 4.94 4.46 -23.33
CA CYS A 225 5.83 4.70 -24.46
C CYS A 225 7.30 4.45 -24.06
N GLY A 226 7.88 3.33 -24.50
CA GLY A 226 9.34 3.13 -24.60
C GLY A 226 10.23 3.31 -23.36
N GLY A 227 9.68 3.32 -22.13
CA GLY A 227 10.40 3.66 -20.90
C GLY A 227 11.10 2.51 -20.16
N SER A 228 11.72 2.85 -19.03
CA SER A 228 12.36 1.88 -18.12
C SER A 228 11.37 0.79 -17.65
N LYS A 229 11.87 -0.42 -17.33
CA LYS A 229 11.00 -1.52 -16.87
C LYS A 229 10.16 -1.08 -15.66
N THR A 230 8.85 -1.11 -15.82
CA THR A 230 7.85 -0.80 -14.79
C THR A 230 7.94 -1.77 -13.62
N ASN A 231 7.41 -1.40 -12.45
CA ASN A 231 7.34 -2.30 -11.29
C ASN A 231 6.50 -3.55 -11.63
N ALA A 232 5.39 -3.40 -12.35
CA ALA A 232 4.60 -4.54 -12.84
C ALA A 232 5.45 -5.54 -13.63
N ARG A 233 6.25 -5.05 -14.60
CA ARG A 233 7.12 -5.91 -15.41
C ARG A 233 8.27 -6.50 -14.61
N LYS A 234 8.90 -5.72 -13.72
CA LYS A 234 9.99 -6.19 -12.83
C LYS A 234 9.52 -7.30 -11.89
N TRP A 235 8.28 -7.22 -11.43
CA TRP A 235 7.70 -8.15 -10.47
C TRP A 235 6.91 -9.29 -11.10
N ASN A 236 6.78 -9.29 -12.43
CA ASN A 236 5.83 -10.12 -13.16
C ASN A 236 4.44 -10.10 -12.49
N PHE A 237 3.96 -8.89 -12.18
CA PHE A 237 2.68 -8.66 -11.52
C PHE A 237 1.64 -8.34 -12.58
N GLN A 238 0.72 -9.28 -12.80
CA GLN A 238 -0.24 -9.27 -13.91
C GLN A 238 -1.70 -9.12 -13.46
N GLN A 239 -1.95 -9.31 -12.17
CA GLN A 239 -3.28 -9.20 -11.57
C GLN A 239 -3.17 -8.63 -10.16
N VAL A 240 -4.17 -7.86 -9.77
CA VAL A 240 -4.29 -7.38 -8.39
C VAL A 240 -4.62 -8.50 -7.43
N THR A 241 -4.16 -8.32 -6.20
CA THR A 241 -4.39 -9.19 -5.05
C THR A 241 -5.17 -8.42 -3.97
N PRO A 242 -5.78 -9.10 -2.99
CA PRO A 242 -6.37 -8.42 -1.83
C PRO A 242 -5.41 -7.46 -1.14
N GLY A 243 -4.15 -7.89 -0.95
CA GLY A 243 -3.12 -7.07 -0.35
C GLY A 243 -2.86 -5.78 -1.13
N SER A 244 -2.81 -5.84 -2.47
CA SER A 244 -2.60 -4.64 -3.29
C SER A 244 -3.78 -3.66 -3.25
N ILE A 245 -5.03 -4.16 -3.23
CA ILE A 245 -6.21 -3.30 -3.12
C ILE A 245 -6.27 -2.66 -1.72
N ALA A 246 -6.03 -3.44 -0.67
CA ALA A 246 -5.95 -2.94 0.71
C ALA A 246 -4.84 -1.89 0.87
N TRP A 247 -3.67 -2.15 0.28
CA TRP A 247 -2.56 -1.20 0.25
C TRP A 247 -2.97 0.12 -0.42
N ALA A 248 -3.61 0.06 -1.59
CA ALA A 248 -4.05 1.26 -2.30
C ALA A 248 -5.08 2.07 -1.51
N ALA A 249 -6.03 1.40 -0.84
CA ALA A 249 -7.01 2.06 0.02
C ALA A 249 -6.37 2.74 1.23
N VAL A 250 -5.40 2.10 1.88
CA VAL A 250 -4.66 2.68 3.02
C VAL A 250 -3.82 3.88 2.57
N ILE A 251 -3.14 3.77 1.42
CA ILE A 251 -2.37 4.88 0.85
C ILE A 251 -3.29 6.04 0.46
N ALA A 252 -4.48 5.78 -0.07
CA ALA A 252 -5.46 6.82 -0.35
C ALA A 252 -5.82 7.62 0.91
N ILE A 253 -6.15 6.92 1.99
CA ILE A 253 -6.49 7.52 3.29
C ILE A 253 -5.31 8.32 3.82
N PHE A 254 -4.10 7.77 3.78
CA PHE A 254 -2.89 8.46 4.23
C PHE A 254 -2.62 9.75 3.44
N LEU A 255 -2.72 9.73 2.11
CA LEU A 255 -2.48 10.91 1.27
C LEU A 255 -3.46 12.05 1.58
N LEU A 256 -4.70 11.71 1.94
CA LEU A 256 -5.73 12.67 2.36
C LEU A 256 -5.59 13.08 3.83
N SER A 257 -5.03 12.23 4.68
CA SER A 257 -4.87 12.50 6.11
C SER A 257 -3.98 13.73 6.40
N PRO A 258 -4.08 14.33 7.60
CA PRO A 258 -3.17 15.40 8.03
C PRO A 258 -1.75 14.92 8.36
N ASP A 259 -1.43 13.62 8.24
CA ASP A 259 -0.11 13.11 8.58
C ASP A 259 0.94 13.49 7.51
N SER A 260 2.04 14.09 7.95
CA SER A 260 3.14 14.51 7.08
C SER A 260 4.05 13.35 6.66
N GLU A 261 4.09 12.26 7.43
CA GLU A 261 4.96 11.11 7.23
C GLU A 261 4.20 9.81 7.47
N PHE A 262 4.51 8.80 6.67
CA PHE A 262 3.90 7.48 6.83
C PHE A 262 4.57 6.76 8.01
N PRO A 263 3.81 6.37 9.04
CA PRO A 263 4.40 5.88 10.28
C PRO A 263 4.95 4.47 10.12
N GLY A 264 6.18 4.24 10.58
CA GLY A 264 6.75 2.90 10.69
C GLY A 264 6.00 2.01 11.69
N SER A 265 5.43 2.62 12.74
CA SER A 265 4.55 1.95 13.72
C SER A 265 3.18 1.57 13.15
N GLY A 266 2.79 2.16 12.02
CA GLY A 266 1.46 2.02 11.45
C GLY A 266 0.40 2.94 12.06
N VAL A 267 0.73 3.88 12.96
CA VAL A 267 -0.23 4.82 13.55
C VAL A 267 0.14 6.28 13.24
N GLY A 268 -0.80 7.03 12.67
CA GLY A 268 -0.64 8.43 12.29
C GLY A 268 -0.33 9.32 13.50
N LYS A 269 0.60 10.28 13.33
CA LYS A 269 1.02 11.17 14.43
C LYS A 269 -0.03 12.24 14.72
N SER A 270 -0.63 12.81 13.69
CA SER A 270 -1.61 13.89 13.80
C SER A 270 -3.04 13.35 13.75
N SER A 271 -3.28 12.37 12.87
CA SER A 271 -4.62 11.83 12.66
C SER A 271 -5.01 10.75 13.69
N THR A 272 -4.03 10.16 14.37
CA THR A 272 -4.14 8.94 15.19
C THR A 272 -4.72 7.72 14.47
N ILE A 273 -4.85 7.77 13.13
CA ILE A 273 -5.33 6.64 12.31
C ILE A 273 -4.36 5.47 12.43
N SER A 274 -4.87 4.29 12.80
CA SER A 274 -4.11 3.04 12.73
C SER A 274 -4.16 2.47 11.31
N TYR A 275 -3.23 2.90 10.46
CA TYR A 275 -3.04 2.36 9.10
C TYR A 275 -2.75 0.86 9.08
N LYS A 276 -2.11 0.33 10.13
CA LYS A 276 -1.91 -1.11 10.31
C LYS A 276 -3.25 -1.83 10.44
N ASP A 277 -4.14 -1.33 11.29
CA ASP A 277 -5.46 -1.94 11.49
C ASP A 277 -6.34 -1.78 10.25
N LEU A 278 -6.30 -0.62 9.58
CA LEU A 278 -6.99 -0.43 8.30
C LEU A 278 -6.54 -1.46 7.27
N PHE A 279 -5.23 -1.64 7.10
CA PHE A 279 -4.70 -2.63 6.16
C PHE A 279 -5.20 -4.04 6.50
N PHE A 280 -5.09 -4.44 7.77
CA PHE A 280 -5.54 -5.76 8.23
C PHE A 280 -7.03 -5.98 7.97
N GLN A 281 -7.89 -5.03 8.35
CA GLN A 281 -9.35 -5.16 8.19
C GLN A 281 -9.75 -5.18 6.70
N TYR A 282 -9.13 -4.36 5.86
CA TYR A 282 -9.40 -4.35 4.43
C TYR A 282 -8.96 -5.64 3.75
N LYS A 283 -7.73 -6.09 4.03
CA LYS A 283 -7.19 -7.36 3.49
C LYS A 283 -8.06 -8.53 3.95
N LYS A 284 -8.45 -8.58 5.22
CA LYS A 284 -9.37 -9.60 5.78
C LYS A 284 -10.69 -9.63 5.03
N MET A 285 -11.35 -8.48 4.90
CA MET A 285 -12.64 -8.39 4.22
C MET A 285 -12.55 -8.81 2.75
N LEU A 286 -11.51 -8.37 2.04
CA LEU A 286 -11.27 -8.73 0.64
C LEU A 286 -11.04 -10.23 0.47
N ILE A 287 -10.27 -10.86 1.36
CA ILE A 287 -10.02 -12.31 1.30
C ILE A 287 -11.29 -13.09 1.64
N THR A 288 -11.98 -12.76 2.73
CA THR A 288 -13.21 -13.46 3.15
C THR A 288 -14.35 -13.33 2.13
N LYS A 289 -14.35 -12.26 1.33
CA LYS A 289 -15.35 -12.02 0.28
C LYS A 289 -14.79 -12.17 -1.12
N TRP A 290 -13.60 -12.74 -1.28
CA TRP A 290 -12.88 -12.80 -2.55
C TRP A 290 -13.70 -13.49 -3.63
N ASP A 291 -14.43 -14.53 -3.26
CA ASP A 291 -15.23 -15.31 -4.20
C ASP A 291 -16.59 -14.71 -4.58
N THR A 292 -17.01 -13.66 -3.89
CA THR A 292 -18.29 -13.01 -4.18
C THR A 292 -18.27 -12.30 -5.53
N ARG A 293 -19.39 -12.35 -6.26
CA ARG A 293 -19.56 -11.67 -7.56
C ARG A 293 -19.12 -10.22 -7.52
N ARG A 294 -19.44 -9.51 -6.44
CA ARG A 294 -19.05 -8.10 -6.24
C ARG A 294 -17.53 -7.90 -6.23
N ILE A 295 -16.79 -8.64 -5.40
CA ILE A 295 -15.34 -8.46 -5.27
C ILE A 295 -14.64 -8.91 -6.56
N LYS A 296 -15.11 -9.99 -7.20
CA LYS A 296 -14.63 -10.40 -8.55
C LYS A 296 -14.81 -9.29 -9.58
N ASN A 297 -15.97 -8.63 -9.62
CA ASN A 297 -16.23 -7.53 -10.55
C ASN A 297 -15.32 -6.32 -10.28
N ILE A 298 -15.07 -5.99 -9.01
CA ILE A 298 -14.13 -4.93 -8.63
C ILE A 298 -12.71 -5.29 -9.09
N MET A 299 -12.26 -6.52 -8.83
CA MET A 299 -10.95 -7.01 -9.24
C MET A 299 -10.78 -6.94 -10.77
N VAL A 300 -11.76 -7.42 -11.54
CA VAL A 300 -11.75 -7.36 -13.01
C VAL A 300 -11.67 -5.92 -13.49
N SER A 301 -12.49 -5.02 -12.92
CA SER A 301 -12.48 -3.59 -13.26
C SER A 301 -11.10 -2.95 -13.01
N ILE A 302 -10.50 -3.22 -11.84
CA ILE A 302 -9.17 -2.72 -11.49
C ILE A 302 -8.10 -3.31 -12.43
N ASN A 303 -8.14 -4.62 -12.69
CA ASN A 303 -7.18 -5.29 -13.59
C ASN A 303 -7.24 -4.70 -14.99
N ASN A 304 -8.44 -4.56 -15.56
CA ASN A 304 -8.64 -3.98 -16.89
C ASN A 304 -8.11 -2.54 -16.95
N HIS A 305 -8.28 -1.77 -15.89
CA HIS A 305 -7.79 -0.39 -15.82
C HIS A 305 -6.26 -0.28 -15.72
N ILE A 306 -5.61 -1.20 -15.00
CA ILE A 306 -4.15 -1.17 -14.78
C ILE A 306 -3.40 -1.83 -15.93
N PHE A 307 -3.80 -3.03 -16.32
CA PHE A 307 -3.08 -3.90 -17.24
C PHE A 307 -3.64 -3.89 -18.67
N GLY A 308 -4.76 -3.19 -18.87
CA GLY A 308 -5.57 -3.26 -20.09
C GLY A 308 -6.50 -4.47 -20.04
N THR A 309 -7.52 -4.47 -20.90
CA THR A 309 -8.14 -5.73 -21.30
C THR A 309 -7.05 -6.57 -21.94
N ALA A 310 -6.80 -7.77 -21.42
CA ALA A 310 -6.03 -8.74 -22.17
C ALA A 310 -6.70 -8.82 -23.55
N LYS A 311 -6.06 -8.32 -24.60
CA LYS A 311 -6.25 -8.93 -25.91
C LYS A 311 -5.77 -10.36 -25.67
N LEU A 312 -6.70 -11.23 -25.28
CA LEU A 312 -6.56 -12.66 -25.51
C LEU A 312 -5.93 -12.74 -26.88
N SER A 313 -4.71 -13.25 -26.92
CA SER A 313 -3.95 -13.34 -28.14
C SER A 313 -4.68 -14.36 -29.01
N THR A 314 -5.75 -13.91 -29.65
CA THR A 314 -6.30 -14.51 -30.84
C THR A 314 -5.22 -14.27 -31.89
N LEU A 315 -4.39 -15.28 -32.05
CA LEU A 315 -3.89 -15.62 -33.36
C LEU A 315 -5.11 -15.77 -34.28
N ASN A 316 -5.61 -14.67 -34.84
CA ASN A 316 -6.54 -14.73 -35.95
C ASN A 316 -5.92 -13.98 -37.12
N PRO A 317 -5.48 -14.66 -38.19
CA PRO A 317 -5.68 -14.11 -39.51
C PRO A 317 -7.15 -14.27 -39.89
N ALA A 318 -7.73 -13.20 -40.41
CA ALA A 318 -9.06 -13.09 -41.02
C ALA A 318 -10.26 -12.97 -40.05
N GLY A 319 -11.15 -12.07 -40.44
CA GLY A 319 -12.22 -11.51 -39.62
C GLY A 319 -13.25 -12.55 -39.20
N GLY A 320 -13.56 -12.52 -37.91
CA GLY A 320 -14.73 -13.16 -37.32
C GLY A 320 -15.44 -12.12 -36.48
N GLU A 321 -16.76 -12.04 -36.64
CA GLU A 321 -17.62 -11.09 -35.95
C GLU A 321 -17.55 -11.31 -34.43
N ASP A 322 -17.68 -10.20 -33.69
CA ASP A 322 -17.57 -10.17 -32.22
C ASP A 322 -18.89 -10.58 -31.58
N PHE A 323 -18.98 -11.84 -31.14
CA PHE A 323 -20.17 -12.41 -30.49
C PHE A 323 -20.22 -12.17 -28.97
N SER A 324 -19.38 -11.30 -28.42
CA SER A 324 -19.27 -11.06 -26.97
C SER A 324 -20.61 -10.63 -26.34
N ASP A 325 -21.40 -9.84 -27.07
CA ASP A 325 -22.71 -9.38 -26.60
C ASP A 325 -23.79 -10.48 -26.61
N GLU A 326 -23.67 -11.43 -27.55
CA GLU A 326 -24.60 -12.55 -27.68
C GLU A 326 -24.37 -13.59 -26.57
N ILE A 327 -23.10 -13.83 -26.24
CA ILE A 327 -22.69 -14.68 -25.11
C ILE A 327 -23.14 -14.06 -23.77
N ASN A 328 -22.97 -12.75 -23.61
CA ASN A 328 -23.44 -12.06 -22.39
C ASN A 328 -24.96 -12.12 -22.23
N ARG A 329 -25.73 -12.02 -23.33
CA ARG A 329 -27.19 -12.24 -23.29
C ARG A 329 -27.55 -13.69 -22.95
N ALA A 330 -26.86 -14.67 -23.52
CA ALA A 330 -27.10 -16.08 -23.24
C ALA A 330 -26.85 -16.43 -21.76
N MET A 331 -25.77 -15.88 -21.16
CA MET A 331 -25.50 -16.08 -19.73
C MET A 331 -26.57 -15.43 -18.84
N LEU A 332 -27.07 -14.25 -19.21
CA LEU A 332 -28.18 -13.61 -18.48
C LEU A 332 -29.49 -14.39 -18.60
N ALA A 333 -29.75 -15.05 -19.73
CA ALA A 333 -30.96 -15.86 -19.92
C ALA A 333 -30.93 -17.17 -19.11
N LEU A 334 -29.76 -17.80 -18.99
CA LEU A 334 -29.58 -19.02 -18.19
C LEU A 334 -29.71 -18.75 -16.68
N ASP A 335 -29.20 -17.61 -16.20
CA ASP A 335 -29.34 -17.17 -14.80
C ASP A 335 -30.81 -16.88 -14.41
N MET A 336 -31.68 -16.56 -15.37
CA MET A 336 -33.11 -16.29 -15.10
C MET A 336 -33.98 -17.56 -15.11
N SER A 337 -33.49 -18.66 -15.70
CA SER A 337 -34.22 -19.94 -15.75
C SER A 337 -34.05 -20.81 -14.49
N SER A 338 -33.13 -20.47 -13.58
CA SER A 338 -32.89 -21.24 -12.36
C SER A 338 -33.75 -20.83 -11.16
N ASP A 339 -34.56 -19.78 -11.28
CA ASP A 339 -35.39 -19.24 -10.18
C ASP A 339 -36.91 -19.51 -10.37
N SER A 340 -37.29 -20.41 -11.27
CA SER A 340 -38.69 -20.78 -11.49
C SER A 340 -38.92 -22.28 -11.65
N GLU A 341 -38.44 -23.09 -10.71
CA GLU A 341 -39.06 -24.40 -10.41
C GLU A 341 -38.99 -24.66 -8.89
N ALA A 342 -40.00 -24.17 -8.19
CA ALA A 342 -40.42 -24.65 -6.88
C ALA A 342 -41.94 -24.45 -6.79
N ASP A 343 -42.67 -25.48 -7.24
CA ASP A 343 -44.05 -25.75 -6.79
C ASP A 343 -44.01 -26.49 -5.44
#